data_AF-A0A2T9KCX1-F1
#
_entry.id   AF-A0A2T9KCX1-F1
#
_cell.length_a   1.000
_cell.length_b   1.000
_cell.length_c   1.000
_cell.angle_alpha   90.00
_cell.angle_beta   90.00
_cell.angle_gamma   90.00
#
_symmetry.space_group_name_H-M   'P 1'
#
loop_
_entity.id
_entity.type
_entity.pdbx_description
1 polymer ?
#
loop_
_entity_poly.entity_id
_entity_poly.type
_entity_poly.pdbx_seq_one_letter_code
_entity_poly.pdbx_strand_id
1 'polypeptide(L)'
;MVVSVSSRILRQPADLSKRSQSVLSLVPRGLEWLSWAIGDASARFAFADETELLAQAAFGLHGARLVLLPGLQLLVSPVKLTTLRTDDLEAVIAAERSPEGPALVEAQRVLARYGLLTQADLARGAELLAKLGVAEAPVFQLMDYPARAAVRGLVDLLSDVDAGLAREAAAFAVEASGAAIEFPDYVETYLALALQGETASARTGRAKAVVQALATRLFGHLEAPKLSDLAAPSVVNEAIRDWRARGKFLGFSRLSSGVREVVAWNGAFDVAAADEAVRGCVDAVSALLDKVHFQHGVMLQDGAVSFPLENREWTIEVRHNLDGLITLDRVRRAA
;
A
#
# COMPACT_ATOMS: atom_id res chain seq x y z
N MET A 1 -28.94 23.85 4.91
CA MET A 1 -29.01 23.77 3.44
C MET A 1 -27.61 23.40 2.99
N VAL A 2 -27.47 22.79 1.82
CA VAL A 2 -26.24 22.79 1.02
C VAL A 2 -25.24 21.66 1.30
N VAL A 3 -24.70 21.14 0.19
CA VAL A 3 -23.39 20.51 0.09
C VAL A 3 -22.31 21.54 0.45
N SER A 4 -21.81 21.52 1.68
CA SER A 4 -20.74 22.41 2.12
C SER A 4 -19.37 21.74 2.01
N VAL A 5 -18.37 22.51 1.60
CA VAL A 5 -16.97 22.10 1.54
C VAL A 5 -16.12 23.16 2.23
N SER A 6 -15.39 22.80 3.28
CA SER A 6 -14.62 23.76 4.10
C SER A 6 -15.48 24.93 4.57
N SER A 7 -16.71 24.64 5.01
CA SER A 7 -17.75 25.61 5.40
C SER A 7 -18.26 26.53 4.27
N ARG A 8 -17.79 26.34 3.02
CA ARG A 8 -18.30 27.05 1.83
C ARG A 8 -19.46 26.28 1.21
N ILE A 9 -20.54 27.01 0.95
CA ILE A 9 -21.75 26.50 0.31
C ILE A 9 -21.52 26.34 -1.21
N LEU A 10 -21.68 25.12 -1.74
CA LEU A 10 -21.71 24.91 -3.19
C LEU A 10 -23.11 25.17 -3.75
N ARG A 11 -23.19 25.96 -4.82
CA ARG A 11 -24.43 26.29 -5.54
C ARG A 11 -24.48 25.65 -6.92
N GLN A 12 -23.34 25.27 -7.47
CA GLN A 12 -23.20 24.56 -8.74
C GLN A 12 -21.89 23.74 -8.72
N PRO A 13 -21.78 22.68 -9.54
CA PRO A 13 -20.53 21.89 -9.65
C PRO A 13 -19.30 22.72 -10.02
N ALA A 14 -19.50 23.80 -10.79
CA ALA A 14 -18.45 24.71 -11.19
C ALA A 14 -17.80 25.49 -10.03
N ASP A 15 -18.41 25.47 -8.84
CA ASP A 15 -17.87 26.11 -7.64
C ASP A 15 -16.68 25.32 -7.06
N LEU A 16 -16.49 24.04 -7.42
CA LEU A 16 -15.30 23.26 -7.07
C LEU A 16 -14.05 23.79 -7.78
N SER A 17 -12.86 23.47 -7.29
CA SER A 17 -11.63 23.71 -8.05
C SER A 17 -11.65 22.95 -9.39
N LYS A 18 -10.95 23.49 -10.41
CA LYS A 18 -10.86 22.83 -11.73
C LYS A 18 -10.31 21.40 -11.64
N ARG A 19 -9.37 21.18 -10.72
CA ARG A 19 -8.81 19.86 -10.44
C ARG A 19 -9.87 18.90 -9.92
N SER A 20 -10.64 19.31 -8.90
CA SER A 20 -11.70 18.47 -8.34
C SER A 20 -12.85 18.24 -9.32
N GLN A 21 -13.21 19.22 -10.15
CA GLN A 21 -14.16 19.00 -11.25
C GLN A 21 -13.66 17.94 -12.23
N SER A 22 -12.38 18.00 -12.59
CA SER A 22 -11.76 17.07 -13.53
C SER A 22 -11.72 15.65 -12.97
N VAL A 23 -11.31 15.48 -11.70
CA VAL A 23 -11.33 14.19 -11.02
C VAL A 23 -12.74 13.66 -10.83
N LEU A 24 -13.70 14.50 -10.43
CA LEU A 24 -15.09 14.09 -10.26
C LEU A 24 -15.72 13.63 -11.58
N SER A 25 -15.26 14.18 -12.72
CA SER A 25 -15.70 13.73 -14.06
C SER A 25 -15.21 12.32 -14.42
N LEU A 26 -14.18 11.81 -13.74
CA LEU A 26 -13.69 10.44 -13.87
C LEU A 26 -14.41 9.47 -12.93
N VAL A 27 -15.11 9.96 -11.92
CA VAL A 27 -15.99 9.13 -11.07
C VAL A 27 -17.27 8.85 -11.85
N PRO A 28 -17.64 7.57 -12.10
CA PRO A 28 -18.88 7.27 -12.80
C PRO A 28 -20.08 7.91 -12.09
N ARG A 29 -20.83 8.75 -12.80
CA ARG A 29 -21.97 9.55 -12.29
C ARG A 29 -21.63 10.62 -11.24
N GLY A 30 -20.35 10.97 -11.07
CA GLY A 30 -19.90 11.89 -10.02
C GLY A 30 -20.46 13.31 -10.16
N LEU A 31 -20.47 13.85 -11.38
CA LEU A 31 -20.99 15.21 -11.64
C LEU A 31 -22.51 15.28 -11.51
N GLU A 32 -23.21 14.23 -11.93
CA GLU A 32 -24.65 14.07 -11.82
C GLU A 32 -25.08 13.97 -10.36
N TRP A 33 -24.34 13.20 -9.56
CA TRP A 33 -24.53 13.13 -8.11
C TRP A 33 -24.36 14.48 -7.45
N LEU A 34 -23.29 15.22 -7.75
CA LEU A 34 -23.08 16.53 -7.15
C LEU A 34 -24.18 17.52 -7.55
N SER A 35 -24.60 17.49 -8.81
CA SER A 35 -25.70 18.33 -9.31
C SER A 35 -27.02 18.01 -8.58
N TRP A 36 -27.32 16.72 -8.39
CA TRP A 36 -28.47 16.29 -7.59
C TRP A 36 -28.36 16.73 -6.13
N ALA A 37 -27.21 16.48 -5.48
CA ALA A 37 -27.00 16.78 -4.07
C ALA A 37 -27.10 18.29 -3.76
N ILE A 38 -26.72 19.14 -4.72
CA ILE A 38 -26.89 20.60 -4.65
C ILE A 38 -28.38 20.98 -4.83
N GLY A 39 -29.09 20.31 -5.73
CA GLY A 39 -30.48 20.62 -6.08
C GLY A 39 -31.54 20.04 -5.14
N ASP A 40 -31.22 18.97 -4.38
CA ASP A 40 -32.14 18.31 -3.47
C ASP A 40 -32.25 19.06 -2.13
N ALA A 41 -33.44 19.57 -1.81
CA ALA A 41 -33.70 20.33 -0.59
C ALA A 41 -33.59 19.50 0.71
N SER A 42 -33.66 18.17 0.61
CA SER A 42 -33.56 17.24 1.74
C SER A 42 -32.13 16.78 2.02
N ALA A 43 -31.25 16.85 1.01
CA ALA A 43 -29.86 16.43 1.13
C ALA A 43 -29.03 17.38 1.99
N ARG A 44 -28.22 16.82 2.90
CA ARG A 44 -27.28 17.58 3.75
C ARG A 44 -25.95 16.85 3.77
N PHE A 45 -24.97 17.41 3.09
CA PHE A 45 -23.61 16.91 3.06
C PHE A 45 -22.65 18.00 3.51
N ALA A 46 -21.75 17.68 4.43
CA ALA A 46 -20.72 18.57 4.89
C ALA A 46 -19.39 17.84 4.78
N PHE A 47 -18.46 18.44 4.07
CA PHE A 47 -17.11 17.92 3.84
C PHE A 47 -16.09 18.92 4.37
N ALA A 48 -15.04 18.43 5.01
CA ALA A 48 -13.92 19.22 5.49
C ALA A 48 -13.20 19.91 4.33
N ASP A 49 -13.04 19.21 3.20
CA ASP A 49 -12.44 19.74 1.97
C ASP A 49 -12.94 19.02 0.69
N GLU A 50 -12.45 19.46 -0.48
CA GLU A 50 -12.84 18.88 -1.76
C GLU A 50 -12.35 17.44 -1.94
N THR A 51 -11.26 17.05 -1.26
CA THR A 51 -10.71 15.69 -1.32
C THR A 51 -11.62 14.72 -0.60
N GLU A 52 -12.13 15.09 0.58
CA GLU A 52 -13.15 14.32 1.29
C GLU A 52 -14.43 14.19 0.47
N LEU A 53 -14.89 15.27 -0.18
CA LEU A 53 -16.03 15.21 -1.09
C LEU A 53 -15.81 14.17 -2.19
N LEU A 54 -14.64 14.16 -2.86
CA LEU A 54 -14.33 13.20 -3.92
C LEU A 54 -14.31 11.75 -3.40
N ALA A 55 -13.70 11.52 -2.24
CA ALA A 55 -13.65 10.20 -1.61
C ALA A 55 -15.06 9.69 -1.27
N GLN A 56 -15.88 10.54 -0.64
CA GLN A 56 -17.24 10.20 -0.24
C GLN A 56 -18.20 10.08 -1.42
N ALA A 57 -18.00 10.86 -2.48
CA ALA A 57 -18.79 10.73 -3.71
C ALA A 57 -18.58 9.34 -4.34
N ALA A 58 -17.32 8.92 -4.50
CA ALA A 58 -17.02 7.59 -5.05
C ALA A 58 -17.54 6.47 -4.13
N PHE A 59 -17.28 6.56 -2.83
CA PHE A 59 -17.73 5.55 -1.88
C PHE A 59 -19.26 5.49 -1.77
N GLY A 60 -19.94 6.63 -1.71
CA GLY A 60 -21.39 6.71 -1.60
C GLY A 60 -22.12 6.24 -2.86
N LEU A 61 -21.54 6.46 -4.05
CA LEU A 61 -22.14 6.01 -5.31
C LEU A 61 -21.93 4.52 -5.58
N HIS A 62 -20.74 4.00 -5.25
CA HIS A 62 -20.31 2.67 -5.72
C HIS A 62 -20.01 1.68 -4.60
N GLY A 63 -20.02 2.11 -3.34
CA GLY A 63 -19.60 1.28 -2.19
C GLY A 63 -18.11 0.95 -2.18
N ALA A 64 -17.31 1.61 -3.02
CA ALA A 64 -15.89 1.32 -3.21
C ALA A 64 -15.04 2.59 -3.14
N ARG A 65 -13.84 2.46 -2.55
CA ARG A 65 -12.88 3.58 -2.45
C ARG A 65 -12.10 3.83 -3.73
N LEU A 66 -12.01 2.81 -4.60
CA LEU A 66 -11.36 2.90 -5.91
C LEU A 66 -12.42 3.00 -6.98
N VAL A 67 -12.17 3.85 -7.97
CA VAL A 67 -12.96 3.93 -9.19
C VAL A 67 -12.22 3.21 -10.31
N LEU A 68 -12.97 2.49 -11.14
CA LEU A 68 -12.45 1.94 -12.38
C LEU A 68 -12.51 3.02 -13.46
N LEU A 69 -11.35 3.30 -14.05
CA LEU A 69 -11.21 4.04 -15.31
C LEU A 69 -11.13 2.99 -16.44
N PRO A 70 -12.25 2.64 -17.10
CA PRO A 70 -12.31 1.54 -18.05
C PRO A 70 -11.42 1.72 -19.29
N GLY A 71 -11.25 2.95 -19.79
CA GLY A 71 -10.38 3.23 -20.92
C GLY A 71 -8.91 2.88 -20.63
N LEU A 72 -8.46 3.21 -19.42
CA LEU A 72 -7.11 2.89 -18.95
C LEU A 72 -6.97 1.54 -18.25
N GLN A 73 -8.09 0.84 -18.00
CA GLN A 73 -8.12 -0.36 -17.15
C GLN A 73 -7.44 -0.12 -15.80
N LEU A 74 -7.70 1.04 -15.18
CA LEU A 74 -7.03 1.48 -13.95
C LEU A 74 -8.03 1.54 -12.80
N LEU A 75 -7.74 0.85 -11.68
CA LEU A 75 -8.46 1.04 -10.42
C LEU A 75 -7.71 2.04 -9.56
N VAL A 76 -8.28 3.22 -9.27
CA VAL A 76 -7.54 4.26 -8.55
C VAL A 76 -8.46 5.03 -7.61
N SER A 77 -7.92 5.44 -6.46
CA SER A 77 -8.60 6.36 -5.57
C SER A 77 -8.74 7.74 -6.24
N PRO A 78 -9.94 8.36 -6.26
CA PRO A 78 -10.09 9.73 -6.75
C PRO A 78 -9.14 10.71 -6.06
N VAL A 79 -8.87 10.49 -4.77
CA VAL A 79 -7.95 11.27 -3.96
C VAL A 79 -6.52 11.19 -4.51
N LYS A 80 -6.08 10.02 -5.00
CA LYS A 80 -4.77 9.88 -5.68
C LYS A 80 -4.68 10.74 -6.93
N LEU A 81 -5.76 10.83 -7.71
CA LEU A 81 -5.78 11.62 -8.95
C LEU A 81 -5.60 13.12 -8.68
N THR A 82 -6.02 13.61 -7.52
CA THR A 82 -5.79 15.02 -7.12
C THR A 82 -4.32 15.32 -6.82
N THR A 83 -3.45 14.31 -6.68
CA THR A 83 -2.01 14.49 -6.43
C THR A 83 -1.16 14.57 -7.71
N LEU A 84 -1.74 14.24 -8.87
CA LEU A 84 -1.04 14.31 -10.15
C LEU A 84 -0.73 15.75 -10.54
N ARG A 85 0.29 15.98 -11.37
CA ARG A 85 0.43 17.30 -12.01
C ARG A 85 -0.77 17.58 -12.91
N THR A 86 -1.05 18.85 -13.19
CA THR A 86 -2.18 19.23 -14.04
C THR A 86 -2.09 18.59 -15.42
N ASP A 87 -0.95 18.74 -16.12
CA ASP A 87 -0.74 18.13 -17.45
C ASP A 87 -0.88 16.59 -17.41
N ASP A 88 -0.41 15.97 -16.31
CA ASP A 88 -0.47 14.52 -16.13
C ASP A 88 -1.91 14.03 -15.90
N LEU A 89 -2.72 14.79 -15.15
CA LEU A 89 -4.16 14.52 -14.98
C LEU A 89 -4.91 14.70 -16.31
N GLU A 90 -4.57 15.73 -17.09
CA GLU A 90 -5.16 15.94 -18.40
C GLU A 90 -4.84 14.80 -19.37
N ALA A 91 -3.60 14.28 -19.36
CA ALA A 91 -3.23 13.11 -20.14
C ALA A 91 -4.04 11.86 -19.74
N VAL A 92 -4.24 11.63 -18.44
CA VAL A 92 -5.10 10.55 -17.93
C VAL A 92 -6.54 10.72 -18.40
N ILE A 93 -7.11 11.93 -18.32
CA ILE A 93 -8.48 12.21 -18.78
C ILE A 93 -8.63 12.01 -20.29
N ALA A 94 -7.66 12.48 -21.08
CA ALA A 94 -7.67 12.34 -22.52
C ALA A 94 -7.65 10.87 -22.94
N ALA A 95 -6.77 10.08 -22.33
CA ALA A 95 -6.68 8.64 -22.59
C ALA A 95 -7.92 7.88 -22.10
N GLU A 96 -8.53 8.27 -20.98
CA GLU A 96 -9.74 7.63 -20.49
C GLU A 96 -10.93 7.82 -21.44
N ARG A 97 -11.02 8.99 -22.08
CA ARG A 97 -12.06 9.29 -23.08
C ARG A 97 -11.76 8.70 -24.47
N SER A 98 -10.49 8.48 -24.77
CA SER A 98 -10.02 8.00 -26.08
C SER A 98 -8.81 7.08 -25.85
N PRO A 99 -9.05 5.79 -25.56
CA PRO A 99 -8.01 4.87 -25.06
C PRO A 99 -7.12 4.32 -26.19
N GLU A 100 -6.69 5.18 -27.11
CA GLU A 100 -5.90 4.81 -28.27
C GLU A 100 -4.91 5.92 -28.66
N GLY A 101 -3.89 5.55 -29.44
CA GLY A 101 -2.96 6.51 -30.04
C GLY A 101 -2.08 7.27 -29.04
N PRO A 102 -1.69 8.53 -29.36
CA PRO A 102 -0.73 9.30 -28.56
C PRO A 102 -1.19 9.57 -27.12
N ALA A 103 -2.49 9.72 -26.89
CA ALA A 103 -3.03 9.98 -25.56
C ALA A 103 -2.79 8.80 -24.61
N LEU A 104 -3.05 7.57 -25.08
CA LEU A 104 -2.76 6.36 -24.29
C LEU A 104 -1.27 6.22 -23.97
N VAL A 105 -0.39 6.48 -24.94
CA VAL A 105 1.06 6.41 -24.72
C VAL A 105 1.52 7.40 -23.66
N GLU A 106 1.02 8.64 -23.69
CA GLU A 106 1.36 9.63 -22.66
C GLU A 106 0.80 9.24 -21.30
N ALA A 107 -0.46 8.78 -21.24
CA ALA A 107 -1.03 8.29 -20.00
C ALA A 107 -0.23 7.12 -19.43
N GLN A 108 0.24 6.16 -20.23
CA GLN A 108 1.10 5.07 -19.76
C GLN A 108 2.40 5.57 -19.13
N ARG A 109 3.03 6.62 -19.69
CA ARG A 109 4.20 7.27 -19.07
C ARG A 109 3.85 7.91 -17.73
N VAL A 110 2.70 8.57 -17.64
CA VAL A 110 2.19 9.13 -16.39
C VAL A 110 1.96 8.02 -15.36
N LEU A 111 1.27 6.94 -15.73
CA LEU A 111 1.03 5.80 -14.83
C LEU A 111 2.34 5.22 -14.29
N ALA A 112 3.32 4.98 -15.17
CA ALA A 112 4.64 4.50 -14.77
C ALA A 112 5.36 5.47 -13.81
N ARG A 113 5.33 6.78 -14.09
CA ARG A 113 5.94 7.81 -13.24
C ARG A 113 5.38 7.81 -11.82
N TYR A 114 4.08 7.59 -11.67
CA TYR A 114 3.39 7.59 -10.38
C TYR A 114 3.22 6.21 -9.76
N GLY A 115 3.78 5.15 -10.37
CA GLY A 115 3.66 3.78 -9.90
C GLY A 115 2.22 3.25 -9.92
N LEU A 116 1.39 3.73 -10.85
CA LEU A 116 0.00 3.31 -10.99
C LEU A 116 -0.09 2.03 -11.83
N LEU A 117 -0.61 0.96 -11.22
CA LEU A 117 -0.76 -0.36 -11.80
C LEU A 117 -2.12 -0.52 -12.50
N THR A 118 -2.09 -0.85 -13.78
CA THR A 118 -3.27 -1.21 -14.56
C THR A 118 -3.74 -2.63 -14.23
N GLN A 119 -4.93 -3.03 -14.70
CA GLN A 119 -5.37 -4.42 -14.59
C GLN A 119 -4.41 -5.39 -15.29
N ALA A 120 -3.76 -4.97 -16.39
CA ALA A 120 -2.76 -5.78 -17.07
C ALA A 120 -1.52 -6.00 -16.18
N ASP A 121 -1.07 -4.97 -15.47
CA ASP A 121 0.04 -5.09 -14.51
C ASP A 121 -0.32 -6.04 -13.35
N LEU A 122 -1.52 -5.90 -12.80
CA LEU A 122 -2.01 -6.76 -11.72
C LEU A 122 -2.22 -8.21 -12.20
N ALA A 123 -2.59 -8.42 -13.46
CA ALA A 123 -2.73 -9.76 -14.05
C ALA A 123 -1.40 -10.52 -14.10
N ARG A 124 -0.27 -9.83 -14.26
CA ARG A 124 1.06 -10.46 -14.17
C ARG A 124 1.33 -11.10 -12.82
N GLY A 125 0.76 -10.56 -11.74
CA GLY A 125 0.78 -11.18 -10.41
C GLY A 125 -0.01 -12.49 -10.38
N ALA A 126 -1.20 -12.52 -10.96
CA ALA A 126 -2.01 -13.74 -11.06
C ALA A 126 -1.33 -14.81 -11.93
N GLU A 127 -0.73 -14.41 -13.06
CA GLU A 127 0.06 -15.30 -13.91
C GLU A 127 1.27 -15.89 -13.17
N LEU A 128 1.93 -15.09 -12.31
CA LEU A 128 3.01 -15.56 -11.45
C LEU A 128 2.50 -16.63 -10.47
N LEU A 129 1.36 -16.40 -9.79
CA LEU A 129 0.76 -17.41 -8.90
C LEU A 129 0.47 -18.72 -9.64
N ALA A 130 0.01 -18.64 -10.90
CA ALA A 130 -0.23 -19.82 -11.73
C ALA A 130 1.08 -20.55 -12.08
N LYS A 131 2.14 -19.81 -12.46
CA LYS A 131 3.49 -20.38 -12.73
C LYS A 131 4.11 -21.04 -11.50
N LEU A 132 3.84 -20.49 -10.32
CA LEU A 132 4.27 -21.03 -9.04
C LEU A 132 3.43 -22.25 -8.59
N GLY A 133 2.29 -22.50 -9.25
CA GLY A 133 1.39 -23.62 -8.95
C GLY A 133 0.50 -23.38 -7.72
N VAL A 134 0.29 -22.13 -7.33
CA VAL A 134 -0.42 -21.75 -6.10
C VAL A 134 -1.66 -20.89 -6.34
N ALA A 135 -2.02 -20.58 -7.59
CA ALA A 135 -3.14 -19.70 -7.93
C ALA A 135 -4.48 -20.11 -7.29
N GLU A 136 -4.71 -21.42 -7.15
CA GLU A 136 -5.95 -21.98 -6.58
C GLU A 136 -5.97 -22.04 -5.04
N ALA A 137 -4.93 -21.55 -4.37
CA ALA A 137 -4.89 -21.57 -2.91
C ALA A 137 -6.03 -20.71 -2.31
N PRO A 138 -6.76 -21.18 -1.29
CA PRO A 138 -7.92 -20.47 -0.74
C PRO A 138 -7.62 -19.03 -0.29
N VAL A 139 -6.38 -18.76 0.16
CA VAL A 139 -5.93 -17.44 0.60
C VAL A 139 -6.06 -16.36 -0.49
N PHE A 140 -6.06 -16.75 -1.78
CA PHE A 140 -6.19 -15.83 -2.92
C PHE A 140 -7.63 -15.63 -3.42
N GLN A 141 -8.63 -16.31 -2.84
CA GLN A 141 -10.03 -16.15 -3.27
C GLN A 141 -10.56 -14.73 -3.07
N LEU A 142 -10.04 -14.01 -2.07
CA LEU A 142 -10.37 -12.62 -1.79
C LEU A 142 -9.10 -11.80 -1.75
N MET A 143 -8.78 -11.14 -2.88
CA MET A 143 -7.67 -10.20 -2.96
C MET A 143 -8.20 -8.80 -3.20
N ASP A 144 -7.95 -7.93 -2.23
CA ASP A 144 -8.11 -6.50 -2.42
C ASP A 144 -6.94 -5.91 -3.25
N TYR A 145 -7.01 -4.61 -3.54
CA TYR A 145 -5.96 -3.96 -4.31
C TYR A 145 -4.57 -4.07 -3.65
N PRO A 146 -4.38 -3.76 -2.35
CA PRO A 146 -3.09 -3.92 -1.68
C PRO A 146 -2.48 -5.32 -1.87
N ALA A 147 -3.27 -6.38 -1.70
CA ALA A 147 -2.79 -7.75 -1.88
C ALA A 147 -2.37 -8.01 -3.33
N ARG A 148 -3.16 -7.57 -4.32
CA ARG A 148 -2.81 -7.72 -5.75
C ARG A 148 -1.53 -6.96 -6.11
N ALA A 149 -1.37 -5.74 -5.59
CA ALA A 149 -0.18 -4.93 -5.81
C ALA A 149 1.07 -5.58 -5.18
N ALA A 150 0.95 -6.12 -3.96
CA ALA A 150 2.04 -6.81 -3.28
C ALA A 150 2.46 -8.10 -4.02
N VAL A 151 1.50 -8.90 -4.50
CA VAL A 151 1.78 -10.09 -5.33
C VAL A 151 2.41 -9.69 -6.67
N ARG A 152 1.97 -8.61 -7.32
CA ARG A 152 2.65 -8.07 -8.51
C ARG A 152 4.10 -7.70 -8.21
N GLY A 153 4.39 -7.19 -7.02
CA GLY A 153 5.75 -6.87 -6.57
C GLY A 153 6.70 -8.07 -6.63
N LEU A 154 6.20 -9.29 -6.46
CA LEU A 154 7.01 -10.51 -6.52
C LEU A 154 7.49 -10.85 -7.95
N VAL A 155 6.87 -10.30 -8.99
CA VAL A 155 7.27 -10.58 -10.38
C VAL A 155 8.71 -10.16 -10.62
N ASP A 156 9.09 -8.98 -10.13
CA ASP A 156 10.45 -8.46 -10.29
C ASP A 156 11.40 -9.16 -9.31
N LEU A 157 10.96 -9.40 -8.06
CA LEU A 157 11.77 -10.11 -7.05
C LEU A 157 12.19 -11.52 -7.48
N LEU A 158 11.27 -12.28 -8.10
CA LEU A 158 11.49 -13.67 -8.46
C LEU A 158 12.10 -13.85 -9.86
N SER A 159 12.37 -12.76 -10.57
CA SER A 159 12.89 -12.81 -11.95
C SER A 159 14.26 -13.51 -12.05
N ASP A 160 15.11 -13.32 -11.03
CA ASP A 160 16.45 -13.90 -10.94
C ASP A 160 16.55 -15.09 -9.97
N VAL A 161 15.42 -15.55 -9.42
CA VAL A 161 15.37 -16.67 -8.47
C VAL A 161 15.18 -17.99 -9.23
N ASP A 162 15.91 -19.03 -8.83
CA ASP A 162 15.71 -20.38 -9.38
C ASP A 162 14.23 -20.81 -9.28
N ALA A 163 13.70 -21.35 -10.38
CA ALA A 163 12.28 -21.69 -10.47
C ALA A 163 11.86 -22.80 -9.48
N GLY A 164 12.78 -23.69 -9.09
CA GLY A 164 12.55 -24.66 -8.03
C GLY A 164 12.40 -23.97 -6.68
N LEU A 165 13.38 -23.14 -6.33
CA LEU A 165 13.38 -22.37 -5.09
C LEU A 165 12.16 -21.43 -4.97
N ALA A 166 11.77 -20.77 -6.06
CA ALA A 166 10.59 -19.90 -6.09
C ALA A 166 9.29 -20.68 -5.79
N ARG A 167 9.13 -21.89 -6.34
CA ARG A 167 7.97 -22.76 -6.04
C ARG A 167 7.99 -23.26 -4.60
N GLU A 168 9.16 -23.60 -4.06
CA GLU A 168 9.29 -23.95 -2.64
C GLU A 168 8.85 -22.80 -1.73
N ALA A 169 9.34 -21.58 -2.00
CA ALA A 169 8.99 -20.38 -1.25
C ALA A 169 7.49 -20.08 -1.32
N ALA A 170 6.89 -20.23 -2.51
CA ALA A 170 5.45 -20.05 -2.71
C ALA A 170 4.62 -21.08 -1.94
N ALA A 171 4.98 -22.37 -1.99
CA ALA A 171 4.29 -23.42 -1.26
C ALA A 171 4.33 -23.17 0.26
N PHE A 172 5.50 -22.81 0.79
CA PHE A 172 5.65 -22.41 2.18
C PHE A 172 4.78 -21.20 2.53
N ALA A 173 4.80 -20.15 1.70
CA ALA A 173 4.08 -18.92 1.96
C ALA A 173 2.56 -19.11 1.95
N VAL A 174 2.03 -20.00 1.09
CA VAL A 174 0.60 -20.37 1.10
C VAL A 174 0.21 -20.99 2.44
N GLU A 175 1.02 -21.90 2.99
CA GLU A 175 0.74 -22.54 4.27
C GLU A 175 0.86 -21.58 5.46
N ALA A 176 1.75 -20.60 5.37
CA ALA A 176 2.00 -19.63 6.43
C ALA A 176 1.01 -18.44 6.46
N SER A 177 0.36 -18.14 5.34
CA SER A 177 -0.49 -16.95 5.20
C SER A 177 -1.93 -17.19 5.66
N GLY A 178 -2.44 -16.31 6.51
CA GLY A 178 -3.87 -16.16 6.80
C GLY A 178 -4.59 -15.21 5.84
N ALA A 179 -3.86 -14.32 5.15
CA ALA A 179 -4.40 -13.40 4.15
C ALA A 179 -3.45 -13.19 2.96
N ALA A 180 -4.00 -12.86 1.78
CA ALA A 180 -3.22 -12.73 0.55
C ALA A 180 -2.10 -11.69 0.61
N ILE A 181 -2.27 -10.62 1.39
CA ILE A 181 -1.25 -9.57 1.60
C ILE A 181 0.00 -10.08 2.34
N GLU A 182 -0.11 -11.19 3.07
CA GLU A 182 0.98 -11.78 3.84
C GLU A 182 1.88 -12.69 2.98
N PHE A 183 1.33 -13.23 1.89
CA PHE A 183 2.03 -14.17 1.01
C PHE A 183 3.38 -13.62 0.50
N PRO A 184 3.47 -12.38 -0.01
CA PRO A 184 4.75 -11.81 -0.43
C PRO A 184 5.78 -11.72 0.69
N ASP A 185 5.35 -11.47 1.92
CA ASP A 185 6.26 -11.34 3.06
C ASP A 185 6.87 -12.69 3.43
N TYR A 186 6.08 -13.76 3.37
CA TYR A 186 6.57 -15.11 3.63
C TYR A 186 7.41 -15.67 2.48
N VAL A 187 7.14 -15.26 1.23
CA VAL A 187 8.05 -15.55 0.10
C VAL A 187 9.41 -14.89 0.34
N GLU A 188 9.45 -13.59 0.63
CA GLU A 188 10.70 -12.88 0.94
C GLU A 188 11.43 -13.50 2.15
N THR A 189 10.69 -13.84 3.20
CA THR A 189 11.21 -14.51 4.40
C THR A 189 11.87 -15.84 4.06
N TYR A 190 11.21 -16.69 3.28
CA TYR A 190 11.75 -18.00 2.88
C TYR A 190 13.03 -17.84 2.08
N LEU A 191 13.04 -16.93 1.11
CA LEU A 191 14.22 -16.68 0.27
C LEU A 191 15.41 -16.17 1.09
N ALA A 192 15.17 -15.30 2.07
CA ALA A 192 16.23 -14.81 2.96
C ALA A 192 16.84 -15.92 3.84
N LEU A 193 16.06 -16.94 4.20
CA LEU A 193 16.49 -18.09 5.02
C LEU A 193 17.02 -19.28 4.20
N ALA A 194 16.88 -19.22 2.87
CA ALA A 194 17.26 -20.31 1.98
C ALA A 194 18.78 -20.38 1.85
N LEU A 195 19.38 -21.42 2.44
CA LEU A 195 20.81 -21.70 2.31
C LEU A 195 21.08 -22.62 1.11
N GLN A 196 22.16 -22.32 0.39
CA GLN A 196 22.62 -23.15 -0.73
C GLN A 196 23.09 -24.53 -0.22
N GLY A 197 22.86 -25.57 -1.03
CA GLY A 197 23.28 -26.94 -0.74
C GLY A 197 22.33 -27.74 0.16
N GLU A 198 21.30 -27.10 0.73
CA GLU A 198 20.30 -27.79 1.54
C GLU A 198 19.22 -28.47 0.71
N THR A 199 18.49 -29.40 1.33
CA THR A 199 17.28 -29.97 0.74
C THR A 199 16.09 -29.03 0.93
N ALA A 200 15.10 -29.13 0.05
CA ALA A 200 13.85 -28.36 0.16
C ALA A 200 13.14 -28.55 1.52
N SER A 201 13.16 -29.78 2.03
CA SER A 201 12.59 -30.13 3.34
C SER A 201 13.32 -29.43 4.49
N ALA A 202 14.66 -29.38 4.46
CA ALA A 202 15.45 -28.69 5.48
C ALA A 202 15.19 -27.17 5.48
N ARG A 203 15.16 -26.55 4.29
CA ARG A 203 14.81 -25.12 4.13
C ARG A 203 13.42 -24.80 4.68
N THR A 204 12.43 -25.61 4.29
CA THR A 204 11.04 -25.46 4.76
C THR A 204 10.93 -25.64 6.27
N GLY A 205 11.60 -26.65 6.83
CA GLY A 205 11.65 -26.89 8.27
C GLY A 205 12.22 -25.69 9.03
N ARG A 206 13.33 -25.11 8.54
CA ARG A 206 13.90 -23.88 9.13
C ARG A 206 12.92 -22.73 9.03
N ALA A 207 12.38 -22.44 7.86
CA ALA A 207 11.47 -21.31 7.66
C ALA A 207 10.27 -21.40 8.62
N LYS A 208 9.66 -22.59 8.75
CA LYS A 208 8.58 -22.84 9.72
C LYS A 208 9.02 -22.59 11.16
N ALA A 209 10.17 -23.12 11.56
CA ALA A 209 10.69 -22.93 12.92
C ALA A 209 10.96 -21.44 13.24
N VAL A 210 11.52 -20.69 12.29
CA VAL A 210 11.78 -19.25 12.44
C VAL A 210 10.49 -18.46 12.54
N VAL A 211 9.52 -18.68 11.64
CA VAL A 211 8.23 -17.99 11.69
C VAL A 211 7.52 -18.27 13.01
N GLN A 212 7.49 -19.54 13.45
CA GLN A 212 6.86 -19.93 14.72
C GLN A 212 7.56 -19.29 15.92
N ALA A 213 8.89 -19.21 15.91
CA ALA A 213 9.65 -18.60 16.98
C ALA A 213 9.41 -17.09 17.08
N LEU A 214 9.26 -16.41 15.94
CA LEU A 214 9.08 -14.96 15.87
C LEU A 214 7.63 -14.51 16.12
N ALA A 215 6.63 -15.30 15.69
CA ALA A 215 5.24 -14.87 15.64
C ALA A 215 4.73 -14.29 16.97
N THR A 216 4.85 -15.05 18.06
CA THR A 216 4.32 -14.62 19.38
C THR A 216 5.11 -13.48 19.99
N ARG A 217 6.41 -13.38 19.67
CA ARG A 217 7.32 -12.33 20.17
C ARG A 217 7.02 -10.97 19.53
N LEU A 218 6.43 -10.97 18.35
CA LEU A 218 6.11 -9.76 17.60
C LEU A 218 4.76 -9.14 17.95
N PHE A 219 3.91 -9.80 18.76
CA PHE A 219 2.58 -9.26 19.10
C PHE A 219 2.65 -7.88 19.77
N GLY A 220 3.63 -7.67 20.66
CA GLY A 220 3.87 -6.36 21.29
C GLY A 220 4.40 -5.28 20.34
N HIS A 221 4.73 -5.64 19.10
CA HIS A 221 5.31 -4.76 18.08
C HIS A 221 4.35 -4.52 16.89
N LEU A 222 3.05 -4.73 17.10
CA LEU A 222 2.00 -4.42 16.11
C LEU A 222 1.23 -3.13 16.45
N GLU A 223 1.41 -2.58 17.66
CA GLU A 223 0.73 -1.35 18.04
C GLU A 223 1.30 -0.13 17.30
N ALA A 224 0.41 0.72 16.83
CA ALA A 224 0.74 1.90 16.04
C ALA A 224 -0.11 3.11 16.45
N PRO A 225 0.42 4.35 16.32
CA PRO A 225 -0.40 5.54 16.50
C PRO A 225 -1.46 5.62 15.39
N LYS A 226 -2.63 6.15 15.76
CA LYS A 226 -3.78 6.32 14.87
C LYS A 226 -4.10 7.80 14.69
N LEU A 227 -4.32 8.21 13.45
CA LEU A 227 -4.84 9.51 13.05
C LEU A 227 -6.22 9.34 12.41
N SER A 228 -7.06 10.37 12.52
CA SER A 228 -8.43 10.33 12.01
C SER A 228 -8.51 10.61 10.51
N ASP A 229 -7.58 11.43 9.99
CA ASP A 229 -7.61 11.98 8.64
C ASP A 229 -6.26 11.81 7.94
N LEU A 230 -6.25 11.97 6.61
CA LEU A 230 -5.02 12.06 5.83
C LEU A 230 -4.11 13.16 6.38
N ALA A 231 -2.97 12.76 6.92
CA ALA A 231 -2.09 13.63 7.67
C ALA A 231 -0.93 14.15 6.81
N ALA A 232 -0.63 15.43 6.98
CA ALA A 232 0.58 16.03 6.43
C ALA A 232 1.84 15.39 7.08
N PRO A 233 3.01 15.42 6.40
CA PRO A 233 4.23 14.83 6.94
C PRO A 233 4.61 15.32 8.35
N SER A 234 4.39 16.61 8.66
CA SER A 234 4.65 17.18 9.99
C SER A 234 3.81 16.51 11.09
N VAL A 235 2.54 16.26 10.83
CA VAL A 235 1.61 15.60 11.77
C VAL A 235 2.01 14.14 11.97
N VAL A 236 2.45 13.45 10.91
CA VAL A 236 2.95 12.08 11.00
C VAL A 236 4.25 12.02 11.81
N ASN A 237 5.21 12.92 11.56
CA ASN A 237 6.44 13.00 12.34
C ASN A 237 6.15 13.25 13.83
N GLU A 238 5.21 14.16 14.14
CA GLU A 238 4.78 14.44 15.50
C GLU A 238 4.12 13.23 16.17
N ALA A 239 3.19 12.56 15.47
CA ALA A 239 2.54 11.36 15.98
C ALA A 239 3.55 10.24 16.29
N ILE A 240 4.55 10.03 15.42
CA ILE A 240 5.63 9.08 15.64
C ILE A 240 6.47 9.51 16.85
N ARG A 241 6.92 10.76 16.90
CA ARG A 241 7.73 11.28 18.02
C ARG A 241 7.00 11.13 19.36
N ASP A 242 5.73 11.48 19.43
CA ASP A 242 4.93 11.40 20.66
C ASP A 242 4.66 9.95 21.07
N TRP A 243 4.50 9.05 20.10
CA TRP A 243 4.40 7.61 20.34
C TRP A 243 5.70 7.04 20.92
N ARG A 244 6.83 7.42 20.32
CA ARG A 244 8.18 7.04 20.74
C ARG A 244 8.53 7.58 22.13
N ALA A 245 8.14 8.82 22.44
CA ALA A 245 8.34 9.43 23.76
C ALA A 245 7.63 8.66 24.90
N ARG A 246 6.62 7.85 24.59
CA ARG A 246 5.95 6.94 25.53
C ARG A 246 6.67 5.59 25.69
N GLY A 247 7.87 5.45 25.12
CA GLY A 247 8.65 4.21 25.13
C GLY A 247 8.10 3.12 24.21
N LYS A 248 7.25 3.47 23.22
CA LYS A 248 6.64 2.50 22.31
C LYS A 248 7.43 2.36 21.00
N PHE A 249 7.39 1.17 20.42
CA PHE A 249 7.87 0.91 19.07
C PHE A 249 6.84 1.37 18.03
N LEU A 250 7.28 1.87 16.88
CA LEU A 250 6.38 2.11 15.75
C LEU A 250 6.05 0.75 15.12
N GLY A 251 4.86 0.23 15.40
CA GLY A 251 4.50 -1.14 15.07
C GLY A 251 4.60 -1.47 13.58
N PHE A 252 4.92 -2.74 13.30
CA PHE A 252 4.90 -3.28 11.95
C PHE A 252 3.48 -3.26 11.39
N SER A 253 3.35 -3.10 10.06
CA SER A 253 2.04 -3.08 9.40
C SER A 253 1.21 -4.35 9.62
N ARG A 254 1.88 -5.49 9.79
CA ARG A 254 1.28 -6.80 10.07
C ARG A 254 2.33 -7.76 10.64
N LEU A 255 1.87 -8.90 11.14
CA LEU A 255 2.76 -9.90 11.74
C LEU A 255 3.80 -10.44 10.75
N SER A 256 3.34 -10.81 9.54
CA SER A 256 4.19 -11.34 8.48
C SER A 256 5.25 -10.33 8.02
N SER A 257 4.93 -9.03 7.97
CA SER A 257 5.93 -8.00 7.68
C SER A 257 6.95 -7.88 8.80
N GLY A 258 6.54 -7.94 10.07
CA GLY A 258 7.47 -7.95 11.20
C GLY A 258 8.44 -9.14 11.17
N VAL A 259 7.96 -10.34 10.85
CA VAL A 259 8.79 -11.52 10.64
C VAL A 259 9.81 -11.28 9.52
N ARG A 260 9.35 -10.79 8.38
CA ARG A 260 10.18 -10.48 7.22
C ARG A 260 11.29 -9.49 7.57
N GLU A 261 10.97 -8.40 8.28
CA GLU A 261 11.94 -7.39 8.67
C GLU A 261 12.98 -7.93 9.66
N VAL A 262 12.56 -8.69 10.67
CA VAL A 262 13.49 -9.29 11.64
C VAL A 262 14.44 -10.27 10.94
N VAL A 263 13.94 -11.10 10.03
CA VAL A 263 14.76 -12.03 9.25
C VAL A 263 15.73 -11.27 8.34
N ALA A 264 15.24 -10.27 7.59
CA ALA A 264 16.07 -9.46 6.71
C ALA A 264 17.17 -8.70 7.47
N TRP A 265 16.88 -8.26 8.70
CA TRP A 265 17.83 -7.55 9.55
C TRP A 265 18.98 -8.45 10.04
N ASN A 266 18.67 -9.67 10.44
CA ASN A 266 19.62 -10.57 11.08
C ASN A 266 20.36 -11.48 10.07
N GLY A 267 19.77 -11.72 8.89
CA GLY A 267 20.33 -12.63 7.89
C GLY A 267 20.26 -14.08 8.36
N ALA A 268 21.42 -14.66 8.71
CA ALA A 268 21.46 -16.01 9.28
C ALA A 268 20.74 -16.02 10.64
N PHE A 269 19.69 -16.84 10.76
CA PHE A 269 18.79 -16.82 11.90
C PHE A 269 18.92 -18.09 12.74
N ASP A 270 19.27 -17.94 14.02
CA ASP A 270 19.17 -18.98 15.03
C ASP A 270 17.87 -18.82 15.84
N VAL A 271 17.05 -19.87 15.85
CA VAL A 271 15.78 -19.91 16.60
C VAL A 271 16.01 -19.73 18.11
N ALA A 272 17.14 -20.18 18.64
CA ALA A 272 17.47 -19.99 20.05
C ALA A 272 17.72 -18.51 20.40
N ALA A 273 18.13 -17.70 19.42
CA ALA A 273 18.40 -16.28 19.57
C ALA A 273 17.21 -15.39 19.17
N ALA A 274 15.99 -15.94 19.02
CA ALA A 274 14.84 -15.19 18.50
C ALA A 274 14.51 -13.92 19.29
N ASP A 275 14.58 -13.96 20.64
CA ASP A 275 14.35 -12.80 21.49
C ASP A 275 15.39 -11.69 21.28
N GLU A 276 16.65 -12.08 21.09
CA GLU A 276 17.74 -11.15 20.78
C GLU A 276 17.61 -10.57 19.37
N ALA A 277 17.22 -11.40 18.39
CA ALA A 277 17.02 -10.97 17.02
C ALA A 277 15.88 -9.94 16.88
N VAL A 278 14.76 -10.16 17.58
CA VAL A 278 13.64 -9.20 17.64
C VAL A 278 14.10 -7.90 18.30
N ARG A 279 14.72 -7.99 19.49
CA ARG A 279 15.22 -6.81 20.22
C ARG A 279 16.23 -6.03 19.38
N GLY A 280 17.20 -6.69 18.76
CA GLY A 280 18.21 -6.04 17.92
C GLY A 280 17.63 -5.31 16.72
N CYS A 281 16.63 -5.91 16.05
CA CYS A 281 15.90 -5.25 14.96
C CYS A 281 15.10 -4.05 15.49
N VAL A 282 14.31 -4.24 16.55
CA VAL A 282 13.45 -3.20 17.13
C VAL A 282 14.27 -2.02 17.64
N ASP A 283 15.36 -2.26 18.36
CA ASP A 283 16.24 -1.23 18.92
C ASP A 283 16.93 -0.42 17.81
N ALA A 284 17.37 -1.09 16.74
CA ALA A 284 18.04 -0.41 15.65
C ALA A 284 17.09 0.42 14.79
N VAL A 285 15.91 -0.12 14.46
CA VAL A 285 14.85 0.64 13.77
C VAL A 285 14.38 1.81 14.63
N SER A 286 14.22 1.58 15.94
CA SER A 286 13.92 2.62 16.93
C SER A 286 14.93 3.77 16.87
N ALA A 287 16.22 3.45 16.98
CA ALA A 287 17.29 4.44 16.92
C ALA A 287 17.38 5.17 15.57
N LEU A 288 16.96 4.50 14.48
CA LEU A 288 16.87 5.09 13.16
C LEU A 288 15.70 6.09 13.08
N LEU A 289 14.51 5.70 13.53
CA LEU A 289 13.31 6.55 13.54
C LEU A 289 13.51 7.81 14.38
N ASP A 290 14.27 7.74 15.48
CA ASP A 290 14.58 8.89 16.32
C ASP A 290 15.42 9.97 15.60
N LYS A 291 16.03 9.64 14.45
CA LYS A 291 16.86 10.55 13.63
C LYS A 291 16.18 10.97 12.32
N VAL A 292 15.01 10.41 12.02
CA VAL A 292 14.37 10.54 10.72
C VAL A 292 13.26 11.58 10.77
N HIS A 293 13.22 12.40 9.71
CA HIS A 293 12.14 13.36 9.48
C HIS A 293 11.60 13.19 8.07
N PHE A 294 10.36 12.75 7.95
CA PHE A 294 9.70 12.60 6.67
C PHE A 294 9.32 13.99 6.12
N GLN A 295 9.89 14.35 4.97
CA GLN A 295 9.62 15.65 4.34
C GLN A 295 8.41 15.61 3.40
N HIS A 296 8.13 14.44 2.81
CA HIS A 296 7.10 14.27 1.81
C HIS A 296 6.32 12.98 2.08
N GLY A 297 5.04 13.00 1.73
CA GLY A 297 4.18 11.81 1.67
C GLY A 297 3.77 11.56 0.23
N VAL A 298 3.82 10.31 -0.20
CA VAL A 298 3.39 9.87 -1.52
C VAL A 298 2.08 9.13 -1.36
N MET A 299 1.01 9.72 -1.87
CA MET A 299 -0.26 9.02 -1.95
C MET A 299 -0.14 7.83 -2.91
N LEU A 300 -0.53 6.66 -2.45
CA LEU A 300 -0.57 5.43 -3.22
C LEU A 300 -1.89 5.35 -4.01
N GLN A 301 -1.94 4.41 -4.97
CA GLN A 301 -3.10 4.21 -5.84
C GLN A 301 -4.39 3.92 -5.07
N ASP A 302 -4.30 3.28 -3.91
CA ASP A 302 -5.43 2.98 -3.03
C ASP A 302 -5.88 4.15 -2.15
N GLY A 303 -5.13 5.25 -2.14
CA GLY A 303 -5.35 6.40 -1.27
C GLY A 303 -4.65 6.32 0.09
N ALA A 304 -3.93 5.23 0.40
CA ALA A 304 -3.00 5.22 1.53
C ALA A 304 -1.84 6.19 1.25
N VAL A 305 -1.09 6.59 2.28
CA VAL A 305 0.08 7.47 2.12
C VAL A 305 1.32 6.73 2.57
N SER A 306 2.28 6.62 1.67
CA SER A 306 3.63 6.16 1.97
C SER A 306 4.52 7.34 2.31
N PHE A 307 5.31 7.22 3.36
CA PHE A 307 6.34 8.16 3.76
C PHE A 307 7.68 7.47 3.56
N PRO A 308 8.21 7.47 2.33
CA PRO A 308 9.50 6.88 2.04
C PRO A 308 10.60 7.79 2.57
N LEU A 309 11.65 7.17 3.09
CA LEU A 309 12.92 7.81 3.35
C LEU A 309 14.03 6.92 2.82
N GLU A 310 14.84 7.46 1.93
CA GLU A 310 16.03 6.80 1.42
C GLU A 310 17.25 7.67 1.72
N ASN A 311 18.26 7.06 2.31
CA ASN A 311 19.58 7.64 2.49
C ASN A 311 20.65 6.62 2.09
N ARG A 312 21.93 6.99 2.21
CA ARG A 312 23.05 6.14 1.79
C ARG A 312 23.15 4.80 2.53
N GLU A 313 22.51 4.68 3.68
CA GLU A 313 22.62 3.50 4.54
C GLU A 313 21.30 2.74 4.63
N TRP A 314 20.16 3.39 4.41
CA TRP A 314 18.85 2.85 4.73
C TRP A 314 17.76 3.31 3.76
N THR A 315 16.84 2.39 3.50
CA THR A 315 15.51 2.68 2.96
C THR A 315 14.47 2.33 4.03
N ILE A 316 13.61 3.28 4.38
CA ILE A 316 12.50 3.12 5.32
C ILE A 316 11.22 3.49 4.61
N GLU A 317 10.20 2.68 4.81
CA GLU A 317 8.84 2.99 4.39
C GLU A 317 7.89 2.93 5.59
N VAL A 318 7.32 4.09 5.93
CA VAL A 318 6.22 4.20 6.89
C VAL A 318 4.93 4.40 6.11
N ARG A 319 3.87 3.69 6.49
CA ARG A 319 2.55 3.81 5.85
C ARG A 319 1.52 4.37 6.80
N HIS A 320 0.80 5.39 6.34
CA HIS A 320 -0.48 5.79 6.89
C HIS A 320 -1.59 5.12 6.07
N ASN A 321 -2.19 4.08 6.65
CA ASN A 321 -3.18 3.25 5.94
C ASN A 321 -4.59 3.87 5.99
N LEU A 322 -5.53 3.26 5.27
CA LEU A 322 -6.91 3.74 5.17
C LEU A 322 -7.71 3.60 6.49
N ASP A 323 -7.20 2.84 7.46
CA ASP A 323 -7.77 2.70 8.80
C ASP A 323 -7.23 3.74 9.79
N GLY A 324 -6.34 4.63 9.32
CA GLY A 324 -5.74 5.72 10.07
C GLY A 324 -4.48 5.33 10.84
N LEU A 325 -3.97 4.10 10.71
CA LEU A 325 -2.78 3.65 11.43
C LEU A 325 -1.51 4.08 10.70
N ILE A 326 -0.53 4.58 11.46
CA ILE A 326 0.83 4.83 10.99
C ILE A 326 1.70 3.64 11.38
N THR A 327 2.14 2.87 10.40
CA THR A 327 2.85 1.61 10.63
C THR A 327 4.18 1.58 9.89
N LEU A 328 5.12 0.81 10.41
CA LEU A 328 6.35 0.49 9.72
C LEU A 328 6.09 -0.61 8.70
N ASP A 329 6.20 -0.29 7.42
CA ASP A 329 5.99 -1.27 6.37
C ASP A 329 7.28 -1.96 5.96
N ARG A 330 8.40 -1.24 5.84
CA ARG A 330 9.68 -1.80 5.38
C ARG A 330 10.88 -1.02 5.91
N VAL A 331 11.97 -1.73 6.23
CA VAL A 331 13.29 -1.19 6.57
C VAL A 331 14.38 -2.06 5.95
N ARG A 332 15.19 -1.48 5.08
CA ARG A 332 16.31 -2.19 4.44
C ARG A 332 17.58 -1.38 4.57
N ARG A 333 18.72 -2.06 4.72
CA ARG A 333 20.03 -1.45 4.46
C ARG A 333 20.13 -1.15 2.97
N ALA A 334 20.63 0.04 2.62
CA ALA A 334 21.04 0.32 1.26
C ALA A 334 22.17 -0.64 0.86
N ALA A 335 22.09 -1.17 -0.36
CA ALA A 335 23.07 -2.11 -0.91
C ALA A 335 24.37 -1.40 -1.32
#